data_AF-A0A8H7U4I7-F1
#
_entry.id   AF-A0A8H7U4I7-F1
#
_cell.length_a   1.000
_cell.length_b   1.000
_cell.length_c   1.000
_cell.angle_alpha   90.00
_cell.angle_beta   90.00
_cell.angle_gamma   90.00
#
_symmetry.space_group_name_H-M   'P 1'
#
loop_
_entity.id
_entity.type
_entity.pdbx_description
1 polymer ?
#
loop_
_entity_poly.entity_id
_entity_poly.type
_entity_poly.pdbx_seq_one_letter_code
_entity_poly.pdbx_strand_id
1 'polypeptide(L)'
;MDFDLESLVDVEQRFYDDGYHDGFAHGKIHGSIEGRALGREKGFEMWEELGFYEGFALMWQAIHAQQSRNEDRTAHHIRQLLDLIGQFPRVNPSATEPSDLDIPRLFRQIRSRYKALCATLGVRPTLRAADCIAPNSSEDAENGNSQSSTRPSGSKSVWPVQSIDNQRSGEQFSF
;
A
#
# COMPACT_ATOMS: atom_id res chain seq x y z
N MET A 1 -25.91 -59.57 -15.21
CA MET A 1 -25.56 -58.20 -14.77
C MET A 1 -24.68 -58.41 -13.57
N ASP A 2 -23.37 -58.49 -13.79
CA ASP A 2 -22.42 -58.55 -12.67
C ASP A 2 -22.30 -57.13 -12.11
N PHE A 3 -22.79 -56.96 -10.89
CA PHE A 3 -22.74 -55.70 -10.18
C PHE A 3 -21.38 -55.64 -9.49
N ASP A 4 -20.53 -54.73 -9.94
CA ASP A 4 -19.18 -54.56 -9.39
C ASP A 4 -19.25 -53.82 -8.04
N LEU A 5 -19.23 -54.58 -6.95
CA LEU A 5 -19.26 -54.04 -5.59
C LEU A 5 -17.95 -53.35 -5.18
N GLU A 6 -16.84 -53.58 -5.90
CA GLU A 6 -15.58 -52.86 -5.65
C GLU A 6 -15.72 -51.39 -6.05
N SER A 7 -16.48 -51.09 -7.10
CA SER A 7 -16.75 -49.71 -7.50
C SER A 7 -17.51 -48.92 -6.45
N LEU A 8 -18.23 -49.58 -5.52
CA LEU A 8 -19.00 -48.96 -4.44
C LEU A 8 -18.12 -48.60 -3.22
N VAL A 9 -17.02 -49.33 -3.03
CA VAL A 9 -16.06 -49.12 -1.93
C VAL A 9 -15.28 -47.81 -2.13
N ASP A 10 -14.95 -47.46 -3.37
CA ASP A 10 -14.15 -46.28 -3.70
C ASP A 10 -14.98 -45.02 -4.03
N VAL A 11 -16.31 -45.06 -3.89
CA VAL A 11 -17.19 -43.95 -4.32
C VAL A 11 -16.89 -42.67 -3.55
N GLU A 12 -16.69 -42.77 -2.23
CA GLU A 12 -16.37 -41.62 -1.39
C GLU A 12 -15.05 -40.98 -1.82
N GLN A 13 -14.01 -41.80 -2.03
CA GLN A 13 -12.70 -41.34 -2.44
C GLN A 13 -12.74 -40.67 -3.82
N ARG A 14 -13.49 -41.24 -4.77
CA ARG A 14 -13.66 -40.64 -6.10
C ARG A 14 -14.35 -39.28 -6.05
N PHE A 15 -15.44 -39.15 -5.30
CA PHE A 15 -16.11 -37.85 -5.15
C PHE A 15 -15.24 -36.83 -4.40
N TYR A 16 -14.44 -37.28 -3.42
CA TYR A 16 -13.47 -36.42 -2.76
C TYR A 16 -12.40 -35.91 -3.74
N ASP A 17 -11.79 -36.82 -4.50
CA ASP A 17 -10.74 -36.48 -5.46
C ASP A 17 -11.29 -35.58 -6.57
N ASP A 18 -12.47 -35.88 -7.10
CA ASP A 18 -13.14 -35.06 -8.12
C ASP A 18 -13.45 -33.65 -7.59
N GLY A 19 -14.01 -33.55 -6.38
CA GLY A 19 -14.29 -32.27 -5.73
C GLY A 19 -13.03 -31.47 -5.38
N TYR A 20 -11.96 -32.15 -4.97
CA TYR A 20 -10.66 -31.54 -4.72
C TYR A 20 -10.04 -31.01 -6.02
N HIS A 21 -10.03 -31.81 -7.09
CA HIS A 21 -9.47 -31.42 -8.37
C HIS A 21 -10.21 -30.22 -8.97
N ASP A 22 -11.54 -30.23 -8.93
CA ASP A 22 -12.36 -29.12 -9.40
C ASP A 22 -12.16 -27.86 -8.55
N GLY A 23 -12.25 -28.00 -7.22
CA GLY A 23 -12.05 -26.91 -6.28
C GLY A 23 -10.64 -26.30 -6.37
N PHE A 24 -9.60 -27.14 -6.56
CA PHE A 24 -8.23 -26.69 -6.74
C PHE A 24 -8.04 -25.97 -8.08
N ALA A 25 -8.58 -26.51 -9.18
CA ALA A 25 -8.50 -25.87 -10.50
C ALA A 25 -9.18 -24.49 -10.48
N HIS A 26 -10.37 -24.42 -9.88
CA HIS A 26 -11.12 -23.18 -9.73
C HIS A 26 -10.41 -22.19 -8.81
N GLY A 27 -9.92 -22.65 -7.66
CA GLY A 27 -9.18 -21.84 -6.69
C GLY A 27 -7.88 -21.28 -7.27
N LYS A 28 -7.18 -22.05 -8.11
CA LYS A 28 -5.97 -21.59 -8.82
C LYS A 28 -6.27 -20.42 -9.76
N ILE A 29 -7.38 -20.50 -10.50
CA ILE A 29 -7.79 -19.43 -11.42
C ILE A 29 -8.17 -18.19 -10.63
N HIS A 30 -9.08 -18.31 -9.66
CA HIS A 30 -9.52 -17.18 -8.85
C HIS A 30 -8.40 -16.53 -8.06
N GLY A 31 -7.55 -17.33 -7.40
CA GLY A 31 -6.41 -16.82 -6.64
C GLY A 31 -5.44 -16.04 -7.54
N SER A 32 -5.26 -16.45 -8.79
CA SER A 32 -4.42 -15.72 -9.74
C SER A 32 -5.03 -14.36 -10.17
N ILE A 33 -6.34 -14.30 -10.34
CA ILE A 33 -7.06 -13.08 -10.73
C ILE A 33 -7.07 -12.08 -9.56
N GLU A 34 -7.45 -12.56 -8.38
CA GLU A 34 -7.51 -11.77 -7.16
C GLU A 34 -6.11 -11.26 -6.78
N GLY A 35 -5.10 -12.12 -6.79
CA GLY A 35 -3.72 -11.73 -6.50
C GLY A 35 -3.19 -10.65 -7.45
N ARG A 36 -3.56 -10.70 -8.74
CA ARG A 36 -3.23 -9.64 -9.71
C ARG A 36 -3.97 -8.34 -9.42
N ALA A 37 -5.26 -8.41 -9.07
CA ALA A 37 -6.04 -7.22 -8.73
C ALA A 37 -5.48 -6.53 -7.49
N LEU A 38 -5.27 -7.28 -6.41
CA LEU A 38 -4.72 -6.80 -5.15
C LEU A 38 -3.29 -6.26 -5.33
N GLY A 39 -2.45 -6.95 -6.10
CA GLY A 39 -1.09 -6.50 -6.37
C GLY A 39 -1.04 -5.15 -7.11
N ARG A 40 -1.96 -4.91 -8.05
CA ARG A 40 -2.07 -3.60 -8.72
C ARG A 40 -2.52 -2.50 -7.77
N GLU A 41 -3.53 -2.77 -6.96
CA GLU A 41 -4.05 -1.79 -5.98
C GLU A 41 -2.97 -1.40 -4.97
N LYS A 42 -2.32 -2.38 -4.33
CA LYS A 42 -1.26 -2.13 -3.36
C LYS A 42 0.01 -1.57 -3.98
N GLY A 43 0.32 -1.99 -5.20
CA GLY A 43 1.41 -1.40 -5.98
C GLY A 43 1.17 0.08 -6.24
N PHE A 44 -0.05 0.47 -6.63
CA PHE A 44 -0.41 1.86 -6.85
C PHE A 44 -0.34 2.69 -5.56
N GLU A 45 -0.94 2.21 -4.46
CA GLU A 45 -0.90 2.88 -3.14
C GLU A 45 0.54 3.19 -2.71
N MET A 46 1.45 2.24 -2.91
CA MET A 46 2.86 2.43 -2.59
C MET A 46 3.56 3.40 -3.54
N TRP A 47 3.37 3.25 -4.86
CA TRP A 47 4.01 4.11 -5.85
C TRP A 47 3.53 5.55 -5.83
N GLU A 48 2.27 5.78 -5.46
CA GLU A 48 1.74 7.12 -5.20
C GLU A 48 2.56 7.83 -4.10
N GLU A 49 2.81 7.11 -2.99
CA GLU A 49 3.60 7.64 -1.89
C GLU A 49 5.06 7.89 -2.31
N LEU A 50 5.68 6.96 -3.04
CA LEU A 50 7.04 7.13 -3.56
C LEU A 50 7.13 8.31 -4.52
N GLY A 51 6.18 8.45 -5.45
CA GLY A 51 6.16 9.53 -6.42
C GLY A 51 6.02 10.90 -5.75
N PHE A 52 5.23 10.98 -4.68
CA PHE A 52 5.16 12.18 -3.85
C PHE A 52 6.52 12.51 -3.21
N TYR A 53 7.20 11.51 -2.62
CA TYR A 53 8.54 11.71 -2.03
C TYR A 53 9.59 12.11 -3.04
N GLU A 54 9.57 11.50 -4.23
CA GLU A 54 10.47 11.82 -5.34
C GLU A 54 10.26 13.26 -5.81
N GLY A 55 9.01 13.64 -6.08
CA GLY A 55 8.66 15.01 -6.48
C GLY A 55 9.04 16.05 -5.42
N PHE A 56 8.80 15.75 -4.15
CA PHE A 56 9.23 16.61 -3.04
C PHE A 56 10.75 16.77 -3.02
N ALA A 57 11.51 15.67 -3.11
CA ALA A 57 12.97 15.70 -3.11
C ALA A 57 13.54 16.50 -4.28
N LEU A 58 13.02 16.29 -5.51
CA LEU A 58 13.44 17.00 -6.71
C LEU A 58 13.12 18.50 -6.64
N MET A 59 11.94 18.87 -6.16
CA MET A 59 11.56 20.26 -5.96
C MET A 59 12.53 20.97 -5.01
N TRP A 60 12.80 20.37 -3.84
CA TRP A 60 13.76 20.94 -2.88
C TRP A 60 15.20 20.94 -3.41
N GLN A 61 15.58 19.97 -4.23
CA GLN A 61 16.88 19.98 -4.91
C GLN A 61 17.03 21.21 -5.81
N ALA A 62 16.01 21.52 -6.61
CA ALA A 62 16.02 22.67 -7.51
C ALA A 62 16.02 24.00 -6.75
N ILE A 63 15.26 24.10 -5.66
CA ILE A 63 15.25 25.28 -4.78
C ILE A 63 16.63 25.47 -4.13
N HIS A 64 17.22 24.40 -3.60
CA HIS A 64 18.53 24.45 -2.96
C HIS A 64 19.63 24.87 -3.94
N ALA A 65 19.56 24.42 -5.20
CA ALA A 65 20.50 24.83 -6.25
C ALA A 65 20.46 26.34 -6.54
N GLN A 66 19.29 26.98 -6.43
CA GLN A 66 19.13 28.41 -6.67
C GLN A 66 19.54 29.28 -5.48
N GLN A 67 19.44 28.77 -4.24
CA GLN A 67 19.62 29.57 -3.03
C GLN A 67 21.09 29.72 -2.58
N SER A 68 22.06 29.05 -3.22
CA SER A 68 23.51 29.08 -2.89
C SER A 68 23.82 28.96 -1.39
N ARG A 69 22.91 28.39 -0.61
CA ARG A 69 23.04 28.24 0.84
C ARG A 69 23.77 26.92 1.08
N ASN A 70 24.90 26.99 1.80
CA ASN A 70 25.79 25.88 2.14
C ASN A 70 25.16 24.92 3.16
N GLU A 71 23.95 24.39 2.90
CA GLU A 71 23.39 23.34 3.73
C GLU A 71 23.66 21.98 3.08
N ASP A 72 24.94 21.61 3.04
CA ASP A 72 25.44 20.33 2.50
C ASP A 72 24.68 19.13 3.06
N ARG A 73 24.20 19.25 4.30
CA ARG A 73 23.37 18.25 4.98
C ARG A 73 22.04 18.02 4.28
N THR A 74 21.34 19.08 3.90
CA THR A 74 20.04 19.00 3.21
C THR A 74 20.22 18.38 1.83
N ALA A 75 21.22 18.85 1.06
CA ALA A 75 21.58 18.28 -0.23
C ALA A 75 22.01 16.79 -0.15
N HIS A 76 22.65 16.39 0.95
CA HIS A 76 22.98 14.98 1.20
C HIS A 76 21.74 14.13 1.46
N HIS A 77 20.82 14.60 2.32
CA HIS A 77 19.58 13.87 2.60
C HIS A 77 18.68 13.75 1.35
N ILE A 78 18.62 14.77 0.50
CA ILE A 78 17.90 14.71 -0.78
C ILE A 78 18.48 13.60 -1.68
N ARG A 79 19.80 13.58 -1.88
CA ARG A 79 20.46 12.55 -2.69
C ARG A 79 20.24 11.15 -2.15
N GLN A 80 20.34 10.95 -0.84
CA GLN A 80 20.08 9.65 -0.20
C GLN A 80 18.63 9.18 -0.41
N LEU A 81 17.66 10.09 -0.32
CA LEU A 81 16.26 9.75 -0.54
C LEU A 81 16.01 9.33 -2.00
N LEU A 82 16.54 10.09 -2.96
CA LEU A 82 16.42 9.78 -4.38
C LEU A 82 17.11 8.44 -4.74
N ASP A 83 18.28 8.16 -4.17
CA ASP A 83 18.99 6.89 -4.38
C ASP A 83 18.18 5.69 -3.90
N LEU A 84 17.55 5.79 -2.72
CA LEU A 84 16.67 4.72 -2.21
C LEU A 84 15.41 4.53 -3.04
N ILE A 85 14.83 5.62 -3.55
CA ILE A 85 13.67 5.55 -4.46
C ILE A 85 14.10 4.90 -5.79
N GLY A 86 15.29 5.21 -6.29
CA GLY A 86 15.85 4.60 -7.50
C GLY A 86 16.07 3.09 -7.40
N GLN A 87 16.26 2.55 -6.20
CA GLN A 87 16.36 1.10 -5.96
C GLN A 87 15.01 0.38 -6.00
N PHE A 88 13.89 1.11 -6.03
CA PHE A 88 12.56 0.51 -6.00
C PHE A 88 12.20 -0.14 -7.36
N PRO A 89 11.77 -1.41 -7.40
CA PRO A 89 11.50 -2.10 -8.66
C PRO A 89 10.37 -1.46 -9.47
N ARG A 90 10.69 -1.07 -10.71
CA ARG A 90 9.73 -0.53 -11.68
C ARG A 90 8.99 -1.61 -12.48
N VAL A 91 9.50 -2.82 -12.45
CA VAL A 91 8.93 -3.98 -13.14
C VAL A 91 8.65 -5.04 -12.09
N ASN A 92 7.47 -5.65 -12.16
CA ASN A 92 7.11 -6.75 -11.27
C ASN A 92 8.05 -7.94 -11.53
N PRO A 93 8.87 -8.39 -10.56
CA PRO A 93 9.68 -9.58 -10.73
C PRO A 93 8.75 -10.77 -11.00
N SER A 94 8.85 -11.34 -12.19
CA SER A 94 8.11 -12.53 -12.57
C SER A 94 8.64 -13.74 -11.81
N ALA A 95 7.83 -14.80 -11.72
CA ALA A 95 8.18 -16.05 -11.03
C ALA A 95 9.50 -16.71 -11.48
N THR A 96 10.10 -16.26 -12.58
CA THR A 96 11.34 -16.76 -13.17
C THR A 96 12.59 -16.15 -12.54
N GLU A 97 12.52 -14.92 -12.03
CA GLU A 97 13.67 -14.21 -11.45
C GLU A 97 13.29 -13.70 -10.04
N PRO A 98 13.40 -14.56 -9.01
CA PRO A 98 13.10 -14.14 -7.65
C PRO A 98 14.12 -13.09 -7.20
N SER A 99 13.68 -11.84 -7.13
CA SER A 99 14.44 -10.80 -6.47
C SER A 99 14.30 -10.96 -4.96
N ASP A 100 15.40 -11.20 -4.24
CA ASP A 100 15.48 -11.20 -2.76
C ASP A 100 15.25 -9.81 -2.13
N LEU A 101 14.61 -8.90 -2.86
CA LEU A 101 14.38 -7.53 -2.43
C LEU A 101 13.21 -7.47 -1.43
N ASP A 102 13.54 -7.18 -0.18
CA ASP A 102 12.57 -6.90 0.88
C ASP A 102 11.93 -5.51 0.67
N ILE A 103 10.88 -5.50 -0.15
CA ILE A 103 10.10 -4.29 -0.50
C ILE A 103 9.59 -3.56 0.76
N PRO A 104 8.95 -4.23 1.74
CA PRO A 104 8.49 -3.56 2.96
C PRO A 104 9.59 -2.87 3.76
N ARG A 105 10.81 -3.45 3.80
CA ARG A 105 11.95 -2.85 4.48
C ARG A 105 12.48 -1.62 3.74
N LEU A 106 12.65 -1.72 2.43
CA LEU A 106 13.07 -0.58 1.61
C LEU A 106 12.07 0.57 1.74
N PHE A 107 10.77 0.28 1.70
CA PHE A 107 9.72 1.28 1.82
C PHE A 107 9.71 1.98 3.19
N ARG A 108 9.89 1.24 4.29
CA ARG A 108 10.07 1.83 5.63
C ARG A 108 11.30 2.73 5.71
N GLN A 109 12.40 2.34 5.05
CA GLN A 109 13.62 3.12 4.99
C GLN A 109 13.40 4.45 4.23
N ILE A 110 12.69 4.41 3.10
CA ILE A 110 12.32 5.61 2.33
C ILE A 110 11.49 6.57 3.21
N ARG A 111 10.44 6.08 3.88
CA ARG A 111 9.61 6.88 4.81
C ARG A 111 10.43 7.54 5.93
N SER A 112 11.37 6.81 6.50
CA SER A 112 12.28 7.33 7.54
C SER A 112 13.16 8.46 6.99
N ARG A 113 13.75 8.28 5.80
CA ARG A 113 14.59 9.29 5.16
C ARG A 113 13.81 10.53 4.75
N TYR A 114 12.58 10.37 4.24
CA TYR A 114 11.68 11.49 3.98
C TYR A 114 11.43 12.31 5.25
N LYS A 115 11.07 11.66 6.37
CA LYS A 115 10.88 12.36 7.65
C LYS A 115 12.14 13.09 8.13
N ALA A 116 13.31 12.49 7.94
CA ALA A 116 14.59 13.13 8.27
C ALA A 116 14.84 14.38 7.40
N LEU A 117 14.53 14.31 6.09
CA LEU A 117 14.63 15.45 5.19
C LEU A 117 13.66 16.58 5.60
N CYS A 118 12.40 16.25 5.91
CA CYS A 118 11.44 17.21 6.44
C CYS A 118 11.94 17.90 7.72
N ALA A 119 12.55 17.14 8.64
CA ALA A 119 13.12 17.69 9.86
C ALA A 119 14.28 18.66 9.57
N THR A 120 15.14 18.37 8.59
CA THR A 120 16.21 19.30 8.18
C THR A 120 15.69 20.55 7.49
N LEU A 121 14.59 20.44 6.74
CA LEU A 121 13.94 21.57 6.06
C LEU A 121 13.03 22.39 6.98
N GLY A 122 12.76 21.93 8.21
CA GLY A 122 11.79 22.55 9.12
C GLY A 122 10.34 22.45 8.63
N VAL A 123 10.04 21.54 7.72
CA VAL A 123 8.71 21.34 7.13
C VAL A 123 8.00 20.19 7.83
N ARG A 124 6.71 20.34 8.12
CA ARG A 124 5.92 19.22 8.66
C ARG A 124 5.74 18.14 7.59
N PRO A 125 6.06 16.86 7.87
CA PRO A 125 5.77 15.77 6.95
C PRO A 125 4.27 15.73 6.67
N THR A 126 3.89 15.91 5.41
CA THR A 126 2.52 15.69 4.95
C THR A 126 2.59 14.66 3.83
N LEU A 127 1.75 13.64 3.89
CA LEU A 127 1.46 12.78 2.76
C LEU A 127 0.15 13.27 2.18
N ARG A 128 0.20 13.78 0.95
CA ARG A 128 -1.00 14.05 0.16
C ARG A 128 -1.21 12.82 -0.69
N ALA A 129 -1.95 11.85 -0.16
CA ALA A 129 -2.59 10.88 -1.03
C ALA A 129 -3.52 11.67 -1.95
N ALA A 130 -3.48 11.42 -3.25
CA ALA A 130 -4.59 11.80 -4.10
C ALA A 130 -5.77 10.95 -3.62
N ASP A 131 -6.82 11.61 -3.13
CA ASP A 131 -8.10 10.93 -3.00
C ASP A 131 -8.40 10.42 -4.42
N CYS A 132 -8.31 9.10 -4.62
CA CYS A 132 -8.76 8.48 -5.85
C CYS A 132 -10.26 8.79 -5.92
N ILE A 133 -10.60 9.80 -6.73
CA ILE A 133 -11.98 10.05 -7.13
C ILE A 133 -12.35 8.80 -7.90
N ALA A 134 -12.93 7.83 -7.20
CA ALA A 134 -13.58 6.71 -7.84
C ALA A 134 -14.58 7.34 -8.82
N PRO A 135 -14.49 7.05 -10.12
CA PRO A 135 -15.57 7.41 -11.02
C PRO A 135 -16.79 6.67 -10.48
N ASN A 136 -17.75 7.41 -9.93
CA ASN A 136 -19.05 6.87 -9.54
C ASN A 136 -19.63 6.19 -10.78
N SER A 137 -19.50 4.87 -10.86
CA SER A 137 -20.30 4.05 -11.75
C SER A 137 -21.70 3.99 -11.14
N SER A 138 -22.43 5.08 -11.30
CA SER A 138 -23.89 5.12 -11.16
C SER A 138 -24.44 5.58 -12.50
N GLU A 139 -24.64 4.61 -13.38
CA GLU A 139 -25.73 4.71 -14.35
C GLU A 139 -27.01 4.82 -13.54
N ASP A 140 -27.61 6.01 -13.50
CA ASP A 140 -29.05 6.17 -13.28
C ASP A 140 -29.48 7.56 -13.75
N ALA A 141 -30.64 7.57 -14.42
CA ALA A 141 -31.15 8.63 -15.26
C ALA A 141 -31.70 9.86 -14.51
N GLU A 142 -31.71 10.98 -15.24
CA GLU A 142 -32.46 12.23 -15.08
C GLU A 142 -33.42 12.37 -13.88
N ASN A 143 -33.20 13.39 -13.03
CA ASN A 143 -34.14 14.53 -12.92
C ASN A 143 -33.55 15.70 -12.11
N GLY A 144 -33.86 16.93 -12.51
CA GLY A 144 -33.31 18.16 -11.92
C GLY A 144 -34.02 18.65 -10.65
N ASN A 145 -33.29 19.36 -9.77
CA ASN A 145 -33.56 20.75 -9.34
C ASN A 145 -32.69 21.16 -8.12
N SER A 146 -31.99 22.28 -8.28
CA SER A 146 -31.41 23.26 -7.33
C SER A 146 -31.46 23.03 -5.80
N GLN A 147 -30.31 23.12 -5.12
CA GLN A 147 -29.99 24.21 -4.17
C GLN A 147 -28.61 24.02 -3.50
N SER A 148 -27.95 25.16 -3.27
CA SER A 148 -26.65 25.39 -2.64
C SER A 148 -26.54 24.92 -1.19
N SER A 149 -25.38 24.37 -0.80
CA SER A 149 -24.85 24.58 0.55
C SER A 149 -23.32 24.61 0.55
N THR A 150 -22.79 25.62 1.22
CA THR A 150 -21.37 25.95 1.33
C THR A 150 -20.83 25.45 2.67
N ARG A 151 -19.54 25.04 2.69
CA ARG A 151 -18.57 25.00 3.82
C ARG A 151 -18.62 23.79 4.80
N PRO A 152 -17.55 23.55 5.60
CA PRO A 152 -16.12 23.44 5.27
C PRO A 152 -15.41 22.24 5.98
N SER A 153 -14.14 22.01 5.60
CA SER A 153 -13.02 21.56 6.46
C SER A 153 -13.19 20.33 7.37
N GLY A 154 -12.45 19.26 7.05
CA GLY A 154 -12.03 18.27 8.04
C GLY A 154 -11.36 17.05 7.42
N SER A 155 -10.14 17.17 6.88
CA SER A 155 -9.38 15.99 6.45
C SER A 155 -8.98 15.17 7.68
N LYS A 156 -9.76 14.14 7.99
CA LYS A 156 -9.37 13.15 8.99
C LYS A 156 -8.35 12.21 8.36
N SER A 157 -7.10 12.31 8.81
CA SER A 157 -6.08 11.29 8.58
C SER A 157 -6.60 9.93 9.05
N VAL A 158 -6.64 8.95 8.15
CA VAL A 158 -7.24 7.61 8.37
C VAL A 158 -6.45 6.74 9.38
N TRP A 159 -5.27 7.18 9.82
CA TRP A 159 -4.50 6.43 10.82
C TRP A 159 -4.40 7.19 12.15
N PRO A 160 -5.13 6.78 13.21
CA PRO A 160 -4.86 7.26 14.55
C PRO A 160 -3.61 6.57 15.09
N VAL A 161 -2.49 7.28 15.13
CA VAL A 161 -1.34 6.87 15.94
C VAL A 161 -1.75 7.04 17.40
N GLN A 162 -2.12 5.95 18.06
CA GLN A 162 -2.38 5.96 19.50
C GLN A 162 -1.07 6.25 20.22
N SER A 163 -0.97 7.43 20.83
CA SER A 163 0.05 7.71 21.83
C SER A 163 -0.29 6.89 23.08
N ILE A 164 0.58 5.93 23.42
CA ILE A 164 0.50 5.20 24.68
C ILE A 164 0.90 6.18 25.79
N ASP A 165 -0.08 6.79 26.44
CA ASP A 165 0.12 7.50 27.70
C ASP A 165 0.31 6.46 28.81
N ASN A 166 1.55 6.33 29.26
CA ASN A 166 1.91 5.52 30.43
C ASN A 166 1.58 6.30 31.71
N GLN A 167 0.33 6.23 32.17
CA GLN A 167 -0.02 6.59 33.54
C GLN A 167 -0.10 5.33 34.40
N ARG A 168 1.01 5.04 35.11
CA ARG A 168 1.03 4.10 36.23
C ARG A 168 0.43 4.78 37.47
N SER A 169 -0.80 4.39 37.78
CA SER A 169 -1.41 4.46 39.11
C SER A 169 -2.23 3.16 39.20
N GLY A 170 -1.86 2.15 39.96
CA GLY A 170 -1.48 2.20 41.36
C GLY A 170 -2.66 1.68 42.18
N GLU A 171 -3.13 0.45 41.94
CA GLU A 171 -4.12 -0.20 42.80
C GLU A 171 -3.77 -1.68 43.01
N GLN A 172 -3.77 -2.05 44.28
CA GLN A 172 -3.42 -3.35 44.84
C GLN A 172 -4.57 -4.33 44.63
N PHE A 173 -4.27 -5.54 44.15
CA PHE A 173 -5.17 -6.69 44.30
C PHE A 173 -4.70 -7.50 45.51
N SER A 174 -5.54 -7.57 46.54
CA SER A 174 -5.45 -8.59 47.59
C SER A 174 -5.99 -9.91 47.04
N PHE A 175 -5.34 -11.01 47.46
CA PHE A 175 -5.69 -12.40 47.19
C PHE A 175 -7.14 -12.75 47.59
#